data_AF-A0A938T2C4-F1
#
_entry.id   AF-A0A938T2C4-F1
#
_cell.length_a   1.000
_cell.length_b   1.000
_cell.length_c   1.000
_cell.angle_alpha   90.00
_cell.angle_beta   90.00
_cell.angle_gamma   90.00
#
_symmetry.space_group_name_H-M   'P 1'
#
loop_
_entity.id
_entity.type
_entity.pdbx_description
1 polymer ?
#
loop_
_entity_poly.entity_id
_entity_poly.type
_entity_poly.pdbx_seq_one_letter_code
_entity_poly.pdbx_strand_id
1 'polypeptide(L)' 'MEQRGWQVEWADLMNDLDELKEIRIQTGNKEVLLRSELKGSAGKAFQATGVAVSPIVRIIGMDDKGTVTV' A
#
# COMPACT_ATOMS: atom_id res chain seq x y z
N MET A 1 -1.25 6.75 18.58
CA MET A 1 -2.69 6.83 18.22
C MET A 1 -3.44 7.75 19.17
N GLU A 2 -3.27 7.58 20.49
CA GLU A 2 -3.88 8.45 21.52
C GLU A 2 -3.49 9.93 21.39
N GLN A 3 -2.23 10.23 21.04
CA GLN A 3 -1.77 11.61 20.78
C GLN A 3 -2.50 12.32 19.63
N ARG A 4 -3.14 11.55 18.74
CA ARG A 4 -3.99 12.07 17.65
C ARG A 4 -5.48 11.97 17.95
N GLY A 5 -5.86 11.53 19.16
CA GLY A 5 -7.25 11.32 19.58
C GLY A 5 -7.96 10.16 18.88
N TRP A 6 -7.23 9.26 18.21
CA TRP A 6 -7.82 8.15 17.48
C TRP A 6 -8.08 6.97 18.41
N GLN A 7 -9.34 6.54 18.44
CA GLN A 7 -9.75 5.25 18.97
C GLN A 7 -9.63 4.22 17.84
N VAL A 8 -8.81 3.20 18.05
CA VAL A 8 -8.56 2.12 17.10
C VAL A 8 -8.66 0.83 17.88
N GLU A 9 -9.60 -0.01 17.46
CA GLU A 9 -9.73 -1.36 17.99
C GLU A 9 -8.76 -2.30 17.28
N TRP A 10 -8.16 -3.22 18.03
CA TRP A 10 -7.21 -4.18 17.48
C TRP A 10 -7.85 -5.08 16.42
N ALA A 11 -9.11 -5.49 16.64
CA ALA A 11 -9.84 -6.32 15.69
C ALA A 11 -10.04 -5.60 14.34
N ASP A 12 -10.44 -4.32 14.36
CA ASP A 12 -10.62 -3.53 13.14
C ASP A 12 -9.29 -3.32 12.41
N LEU A 13 -8.21 -3.04 13.16
CA LEU A 13 -6.87 -2.94 12.59
C LEU A 13 -6.47 -4.23 11.87
N MET A 14 -6.68 -5.38 12.49
CA MET A 14 -6.32 -6.67 11.90
C MET A 14 -7.17 -7.00 10.68
N ASN A 15 -8.48 -6.70 10.71
CA ASN A 15 -9.37 -6.89 9.56
C ASN A 15 -8.96 -5.99 8.39
N ASP A 16 -8.71 -4.70 8.64
CA ASP A 16 -8.26 -3.76 7.61
C ASP A 16 -6.95 -4.21 6.97
N LEU A 17 -6.03 -4.78 7.75
CA LEU A 17 -4.77 -5.34 7.25
C LEU A 17 -4.99 -6.61 6.43
N ASP A 18 -5.92 -7.47 6.82
CA ASP A 18 -6.25 -8.69 6.06
C ASP A 18 -6.94 -8.37 4.73
N GLU A 19 -7.73 -7.29 4.69
CA GLU A 19 -8.34 -6.76 3.47
C GLU A 19 -7.34 -6.16 2.49
N LEU A 20 -6.12 -5.80 2.92
CA LEU A 20 -5.11 -5.27 2.01
C LEU A 20 -4.70 -6.33 0.99
N LYS A 21 -4.88 -6.00 -0.29
CA LYS A 21 -4.47 -6.85 -1.40
C LYS A 21 -3.47 -6.13 -2.29
N GLU A 22 -2.56 -6.91 -2.86
CA GLU A 22 -1.71 -6.48 -3.97
C GLU A 22 -2.09 -7.27 -5.22
N ILE A 23 -2.28 -6.55 -6.31
CA ILE A 23 -2.68 -7.06 -7.60
C ILE A 23 -1.53 -6.80 -8.57
N ARG A 24 -1.02 -7.86 -9.17
CA ARG A 24 -0.01 -7.81 -10.21
C ARG A 24 -0.68 -7.85 -11.58
N ILE A 25 -0.45 -6.83 -12.40
CA ILE A 25 -0.94 -6.72 -13.76
C ILE A 25 0.26 -6.77 -14.71
N GLN A 26 0.23 -7.71 -15.65
CA GLN A 26 1.23 -7.82 -16.70
C GLN A 26 0.63 -7.38 -18.03
N THR A 27 1.28 -6.41 -18.69
CA THR A 27 0.84 -5.86 -19.97
C THR A 27 2.05 -5.74 -20.89
N GLY A 28 2.22 -6.73 -21.77
CA GLY A 28 3.39 -6.83 -22.64
C GLY A 28 4.69 -6.95 -21.83
N ASN A 29 5.63 -6.03 -22.05
CA ASN A 29 6.90 -5.98 -21.32
C ASN A 29 6.84 -5.14 -20.03
N LYS A 30 5.64 -4.68 -19.64
CA LYS A 30 5.46 -3.87 -18.44
C LYS A 30 4.73 -4.64 -17.38
N GLU A 31 5.14 -4.40 -16.15
CA GLU A 31 4.49 -4.92 -14.97
C GLU A 31 4.05 -3.77 -14.07
N VAL A 32 2.80 -3.82 -13.61
CA VAL A 32 2.23 -2.86 -12.69
C VAL A 32 1.73 -3.60 -11.45
N LEU A 33 2.19 -3.19 -10.27
CA LEU A 33 1.59 -3.58 -9.01
C LEU A 33 0.62 -2.51 -8.55
N LEU A 34 -0.62 -2.92 -8.29
CA LEU A 34 -1.65 -2.12 -7.64
C LEU A 34 -1.86 -2.65 -6.24
N ARG A 35 -1.77 -1.78 -5.25
CA ARG A 35 -2.02 -2.12 -3.86
C ARG A 35 -3.30 -1.41 -3.42
N SER A 36 -4.21 -2.11 -2.75
CA SER A 36 -5.46 -1.52 -2.27
C SER A 36 -5.20 -0.40 -1.26
N GLU A 37 -6.01 0.65 -1.28
CA GLU A 37 -5.86 1.78 -0.36
C GLU A 37 -5.83 1.32 1.10
N LEU A 38 -4.94 1.94 1.90
CA LEU A 38 -4.99 1.81 3.35
C LEU A 38 -6.19 2.60 3.88
N LYS A 39 -7.17 1.88 4.43
CA LYS A 39 -8.36 2.47 5.03
C LYS A 39 -8.37 2.22 6.54
N GLY A 40 -9.34 2.86 7.20
CA GLY A 40 -9.67 2.60 8.59
C GLY A 40 -8.52 2.74 9.58
N SER A 41 -8.48 1.79 10.51
CA SER A 41 -7.52 1.63 11.59
C SER A 41 -6.11 1.32 11.08
N ALA A 42 -5.97 0.54 9.99
CA ALA A 42 -4.67 0.29 9.38
C ALA A 42 -4.00 1.57 8.89
N GLY A 43 -4.71 2.41 8.12
CA GLY A 43 -4.18 3.68 7.64
C GLY A 43 -3.76 4.61 8.78
N LYS A 44 -4.56 4.69 9.85
CA LYS A 44 -4.23 5.42 11.08
C LYS A 44 -2.97 4.88 11.76
N ALA A 45 -2.79 3.56 11.79
CA ALA A 45 -1.60 2.93 12.36
C ALA A 45 -0.33 3.34 11.64
N PHE A 46 -0.28 3.21 10.32
CA PHE A 46 0.89 3.62 9.53
C PHE A 46 1.18 5.12 9.66
N GLN A 47 0.15 5.97 9.69
CA GLN A 47 0.33 7.40 9.91
C GLN A 47 0.87 7.73 11.31
N ALA A 48 0.46 6.98 12.33
CA ALA A 48 0.92 7.20 13.70
C ALA A 48 2.36 6.71 13.91
N THR A 49 2.82 5.69 13.19
CA THR A 49 4.19 5.18 13.28
C THR A 49 5.18 5.94 12.39
N GLY A 50 4.70 6.77 11.46
CA GLY A 50 5.55 7.51 10.52
C GLY A 50 6.20 6.63 9.46
N VAL A 51 5.73 5.39 9.29
CA VAL A 51 6.26 4.46 8.29
C VAL A 51 5.80 4.90 6.90
N ALA A 52 6.77 5.09 6.00
CA ALA A 52 6.49 5.35 4.60
C ALA A 52 5.87 4.11 3.96
N VAL A 53 4.62 4.23 3.53
CA VAL A 53 3.93 3.14 2.84
C VAL A 53 4.19 3.24 1.34
N SER A 54 4.51 2.12 0.70
CA SER A 54 4.75 2.07 -0.74
C SER A 54 3.61 2.68 -1.56
N PRO A 55 3.84 3.29 -2.72
CA PRO A 55 2.77 3.85 -3.55
C PRO A 55 1.67 2.83 -3.88
N ILE A 56 0.43 3.33 -4.08
CA ILE A 56 -0.72 2.51 -4.51
C ILE A 56 -0.46 1.87 -5.87
N VAL A 57 0.24 2.58 -6.75
CA VAL A 57 0.61 2.11 -8.09
C VAL A 57 2.14 2.08 -8.20
N ARG A 58 2.70 0.93 -8.57
CA ARG A 58 4.12 0.75 -8.84
C ARG A 58 4.32 0.12 -10.21
N ILE A 59 5.28 0.61 -10.98
CA ILE A 59 5.66 0.04 -12.29
C ILE A 59 7.01 -0.64 -12.10
N ILE A 60 7.09 -1.94 -12.39
CA ILE A 60 8.20 -2.83 -12.00
C ILE A 60 9.06 -3.28 -13.21
N GLY A 61 8.75 -2.83 -14.43
CA GLY A 61 9.66 -3.03 -15.57
C GLY A 61 9.37 -2.17 -16.79
N MET A 62 10.45 -1.76 -17.49
CA MET A 62 10.43 -1.23 -18.86
C MET A 62 11.85 -1.17 -19.48
N ASP A 63 12.10 -1.89 -20.58
CA ASP A 63 13.31 -1.77 -21.42
C ASP A 63 12.99 -2.14 -22.89
N ASP A 64 13.36 -1.37 -23.92
CA ASP A 64 14.74 -1.13 -24.42
C ASP A 64 15.22 0.34 -24.52
N LYS A 65 14.37 1.39 -24.48
CA LYS A 65 14.79 2.82 -24.44
C LYS A 65 13.83 3.75 -23.69
N GLY A 66 13.65 3.52 -22.39
CA GLY A 66 12.83 4.37 -21.52
C GLY A 66 12.55 3.65 -20.21
N THR A 67 13.45 3.81 -19.25
CA THR A 67 13.65 3.02 -18.04
C THR A 67 12.59 3.22 -16.94
N VAL A 68 12.24 2.12 -16.25
CA VAL A 68 12.05 2.08 -14.79
C VAL A 68 12.54 0.73 -14.28
N THR A 69 13.57 0.76 -13.43
CA THR A 69 14.08 -0.39 -12.66
C THR A 69 13.72 -0.20 -11.20
N VAL A 70 13.32 -1.30 -10.55
CA VAL A 70 12.76 -1.41 -9.20
C VAL A 70 13.61 -0.75 -8.12
#